data_AF-A0A1H9G9B2-F1
#
_entry.id   AF-A0A1H9G9B2-F1
#
_cell.length_a   1.000
_cell.length_b   1.000
_cell.length_c   1.000
_cell.angle_alpha   90.00
_cell.angle_beta   90.00
_cell.angle_gamma   90.00
#
_symmetry.space_group_name_H-M   'P 1'
#
loop_
_entity.id
_entity.type
_entity.pdbx_description
1 polymer ?
#
loop_
_entity_poly.entity_id
_entity_poly.type
_entity_poly.pdbx_seq_one_letter_code
_entity_poly.pdbx_strand_id
1 'polypeptide(L)'
;MPAVDPHTKRTALNLRIKPELRTLIDSAAKVRGKNRTDFILEAAQQAAEEALLDQALIRVSPQAHAEFLACLDRPVAPNDRLQKTLKTPAPWNRV
;
A
#
# COMPACT_ATOMS: atom_id res chain seq x y z
N MET A 1 9.90 2.96 -16.57
CA MET A 1 9.43 1.56 -16.41
C MET A 1 10.66 0.74 -16.06
N PRO A 2 10.84 0.21 -14.84
CA PRO A 2 11.94 -0.72 -14.62
C PRO A 2 11.62 -2.00 -15.41
N ALA A 3 12.54 -2.37 -16.30
CA ALA A 3 12.43 -3.58 -17.10
C ALA A 3 12.49 -4.79 -16.14
N VAL A 4 11.50 -5.68 -16.24
CA VAL A 4 11.55 -6.99 -15.59
C VAL A 4 12.59 -7.82 -16.35
N ASP A 5 13.73 -8.10 -15.71
CA ASP A 5 14.76 -8.96 -16.28
C ASP A 5 14.19 -10.37 -16.57
N PRO A 6 14.31 -10.89 -17.83
CA PRO A 6 13.72 -12.17 -18.25
C PRO A 6 14.43 -13.40 -17.65
N HIS A 7 15.38 -13.22 -16.74
CA HIS A 7 16.14 -14.28 -16.06
C HIS A 7 15.90 -14.37 -14.56
N THR A 8 14.73 -13.93 -14.07
CA THR A 8 14.33 -14.24 -12.70
C THR A 8 14.13 -15.75 -12.57
N LYS A 9 15.12 -16.45 -11.99
CA LYS A 9 15.00 -17.87 -11.69
C LYS A 9 13.88 -18.04 -10.67
N ARG A 10 12.90 -18.89 -10.98
CA ARG A 10 11.83 -19.25 -10.02
C ARG A 10 12.48 -19.91 -8.80
N THR A 11 12.50 -19.22 -7.68
CA THR A 11 13.00 -19.76 -6.41
C THR A 11 11.87 -20.54 -5.73
N ALA A 12 12.15 -21.77 -5.32
CA ALA A 12 11.17 -22.59 -4.60
C ALA A 12 10.94 -22.01 -3.19
N LEU A 13 9.68 -21.77 -2.84
CA LEU A 13 9.29 -21.34 -1.50
C LEU A 13 8.97 -22.57 -0.65
N ASN A 14 9.86 -22.90 0.30
CA ASN A 14 9.66 -23.99 1.24
C ASN A 14 9.04 -23.45 2.53
N LEU A 15 7.74 -23.71 2.74
CA LEU A 15 7.01 -23.26 3.93
C LEU A 15 6.59 -24.45 4.78
N ARG A 16 6.83 -24.37 6.09
CA ARG A 16 6.31 -25.34 7.06
C ARG A 16 5.00 -24.79 7.63
N ILE A 17 3.91 -25.52 7.43
CA ILE A 17 2.58 -25.16 7.95
C ILE A 17 2.03 -26.30 8.78
N LYS A 18 1.23 -25.94 9.80
CA LYS A 18 0.48 -26.92 10.60
C LYS A 18 -0.55 -27.64 9.72
N PRO A 19 -0.87 -28.92 10.02
CA PRO A 19 -1.82 -29.70 9.23
C PRO A 19 -3.22 -29.06 9.19
N GLU A 20 -3.67 -28.44 10.28
CA GLU A 20 -4.96 -27.72 10.35
C GLU A 20 -5.03 -26.53 9.39
N LEU A 21 -3.94 -25.76 9.28
CA LEU A 21 -3.87 -24.65 8.34
C LEU A 21 -3.85 -25.15 6.89
N ARG A 22 -3.18 -26.28 6.65
CA ARG A 22 -3.17 -26.92 5.33
C ARG A 22 -4.57 -27.32 4.87
N THR A 23 -5.37 -27.97 5.73
CA THR A 23 -6.73 -28.40 5.36
C THR A 23 -7.65 -27.21 5.10
N LEU A 24 -7.49 -26.13 5.86
CA LEU A 24 -8.21 -24.89 5.63
C LEU A 24 -7.87 -24.28 4.26
N ILE A 25 -6.57 -24.19 3.93
CA ILE A 25 -6.11 -23.67 2.64
C ILE A 25 -6.59 -24.55 1.48
N ASP A 26 -6.46 -25.87 1.59
CA ASP A 26 -6.93 -26.81 0.56
C ASP A 26 -8.44 -26.65 0.31
N SER A 27 -9.22 -26.43 1.37
CA SER A 27 -10.67 -26.17 1.26
C SER A 27 -10.96 -24.84 0.56
N ALA A 28 -10.24 -23.76 0.92
CA ALA A 28 -10.40 -22.45 0.29
C ALA A 28 -9.99 -22.46 -1.20
N ALA A 29 -8.88 -23.15 -1.52
CA ALA A 29 -8.40 -23.33 -2.89
C ALA A 29 -9.44 -24.10 -3.73
N LYS A 30 -10.03 -25.16 -3.17
CA LYS A 30 -11.10 -25.93 -3.83
C LYS A 30 -12.35 -25.09 -4.12
N VAL A 31 -12.79 -24.26 -3.16
CA VAL A 31 -13.92 -23.33 -3.37
C VAL A 31 -13.63 -22.33 -4.48
N ARG A 32 -12.38 -21.90 -4.62
CA ARG A 32 -11.94 -20.99 -5.69
C ARG A 32 -11.60 -21.70 -7.01
N GLY A 33 -11.64 -23.04 -7.05
CA GLY A 33 -11.27 -23.83 -8.24
C GLY A 33 -9.79 -23.75 -8.61
N LYS A 34 -8.91 -23.41 -7.66
CA LYS A 34 -7.48 -23.22 -7.88
C LYS A 34 -6.66 -24.30 -7.17
N ASN A 35 -5.42 -24.50 -7.61
CA ASN A 35 -4.49 -25.36 -6.90
C ASN A 35 -4.01 -24.68 -5.61
N ARG A 36 -3.58 -25.46 -4.61
CA ARG A 36 -3.11 -24.90 -3.33
C ARG A 36 -2.00 -23.87 -3.52
N THR A 37 -1.01 -24.19 -4.35
CA THR A 37 0.15 -23.32 -4.57
C THR A 37 -0.28 -21.98 -5.18
N ASP A 38 -1.17 -22.01 -6.17
CA ASP A 38 -1.67 -20.80 -6.82
C ASP A 38 -2.47 -19.93 -5.85
N PHE A 39 -3.31 -20.56 -5.03
CA PHE A 39 -4.06 -19.85 -3.99
C PHE A 39 -3.15 -19.18 -2.97
N ILE A 40 -2.10 -19.86 -2.50
CA ILE A 40 -1.13 -19.30 -1.56
C ILE A 40 -0.35 -18.14 -2.19
N LEU A 41 0.09 -18.30 -3.45
CA LEU A 41 0.85 -17.27 -4.16
C LEU A 41 0.00 -16.00 -4.38
N GLU A 42 -1.23 -16.16 -4.83
CA GLU A 42 -2.16 -15.05 -5.05
C GLU A 42 -2.49 -14.32 -3.74
N ALA A 43 -2.80 -15.07 -2.67
CA ALA A 43 -3.05 -14.48 -1.37
C ALA A 43 -1.82 -13.74 -0.81
N ALA A 44 -0.62 -14.29 -0.99
CA ALA A 44 0.62 -13.64 -0.59
C ALA A 44 0.90 -12.37 -1.40
N GLN A 45 0.64 -12.41 -2.71
CA GLN A 45 0.77 -11.23 -3.57
C GLN A 45 -0.20 -10.12 -3.13
N GLN A 46 -1.48 -10.47 -2.94
CA GLN A 46 -2.50 -9.50 -2.54
C GLN A 46 -2.17 -8.89 -1.17
N ALA A 47 -1.75 -9.70 -0.19
CA ALA A 47 -1.34 -9.21 1.12
C ALA A 47 -0.09 -8.32 1.05
N ALA A 48 0.86 -8.62 0.16
CA ALA A 48 2.04 -7.78 -0.05
C ALA A 48 1.66 -6.44 -0.71
N GLU A 49 0.79 -6.46 -1.71
CA GLU A 49 0.29 -5.26 -2.37
C GLU A 49 -0.48 -4.37 -1.38
N GLU A 50 -1.37 -4.95 -0.58
CA GLU A 50 -2.12 -4.24 0.46
C GLU A 50 -1.17 -3.62 1.49
N ALA A 51 -0.18 -4.36 1.99
CA ALA A 51 0.81 -3.84 2.94
C ALA A 51 1.69 -2.72 2.36
N LEU A 52 1.90 -2.70 1.04
CA LEU A 52 2.61 -1.62 0.34
C LEU A 52 1.69 -0.41 0.10
N LEU A 53 0.40 -0.63 -0.16
CA LEU A 53 -0.58 0.44 -0.40
C LEU A 53 -1.01 1.13 0.90
N ASP A 54 -1.09 0.41 2.01
CA ASP A 54 -1.42 0.98 3.33
C ASP A 54 -0.33 1.95 3.82
N GLN A 55 0.90 1.81 3.29
CA GLN A 55 1.92 2.84 3.41
C GLN A 55 1.62 3.95 2.39
N ALA A 56 1.14 5.11 2.86
CA ALA A 56 1.11 6.35 2.09
C ALA A 56 2.55 6.83 1.74
N LEU A 57 3.26 6.06 0.92
CA LEU A 57 4.65 6.26 0.58
C LEU A 57 4.74 7.29 -0.55
N ILE A 58 4.89 8.56 -0.19
CA ILE A 58 5.18 9.62 -1.14
C ILE A 58 6.69 9.60 -1.43
N ARG A 59 7.08 8.99 -2.55
CA ARG A 59 8.48 9.00 -3.01
C ARG A 59 8.80 10.37 -3.61
N VAL A 60 9.66 11.14 -2.94
CA VAL A 60 10.17 12.44 -3.40
C VAL A 60 11.68 12.39 -3.62
N SER A 61 12.21 13.26 -4.49
CA SER A 61 13.65 13.42 -4.61
C SER A 61 14.24 13.98 -3.30
N PRO A 62 15.54 13.77 -3.01
CA PRO A 62 16.17 14.35 -1.83
C PRO A 62 16.01 15.88 -1.73
N GLN A 63 15.99 16.55 -2.88
CA GLN A 63 15.76 17.99 -2.97
C GLN A 63 14.34 18.38 -2.57
N ALA A 64 13.33 17.72 -3.14
CA ALA A 64 11.93 17.98 -2.79
C ALA A 64 11.62 17.65 -1.32
N HIS A 65 12.29 16.64 -0.76
CA HIS A 65 12.23 16.34 0.67
C HIS A 65 12.79 17.48 1.54
N ALA A 66 13.96 18.02 1.18
CA ALA A 66 14.57 19.14 1.90
C ALA A 66 13.70 20.42 1.81
N GLU A 67 13.13 20.71 0.63
CA GLU A 67 12.22 21.84 0.43
C GLU A 67 10.93 21.68 1.24
N PHE A 68 10.39 20.46 1.32
CA PHE A 68 9.21 20.15 2.13
C PHE A 68 9.49 20.34 3.63
N LEU A 69 10.61 19.82 4.15
CA LEU A 69 11.03 20.03 5.53
C LEU A 69 11.21 21.53 5.83
N ALA A 70 11.88 22.27 4.96
CA ALA A 70 12.06 23.71 5.11
C ALA A 70 10.73 24.49 5.07
N CYS A 71 9.68 23.95 4.45
CA CYS A 71 8.34 24.52 4.50
C CYS A 71 7.63 24.21 5.83
N LEU A 72 7.85 23.02 6.41
CA LEU A 72 7.28 22.64 7.70
C LEU A 72 7.91 23.40 8.87
N ASP A 73 9.23 23.64 8.82
CA ASP A 73 9.96 24.36 9.86
C ASP A 73 9.70 25.88 9.83
N ARG A 74 9.12 26.41 8.75
CA ARG A 74 8.78 27.83 8.67
C ARG A 74 7.60 28.16 9.57
N PRO A 75 7.67 29.25 10.37
CA PRO A 75 6.52 29.73 11.10
C PRO A 75 5.39 30.07 10.13
N VAL A 76 4.16 29.72 10.51
CA VAL A 76 2.98 29.91 9.67
C VAL A 76 2.81 31.40 9.38
N ALA A 77 3.13 31.80 8.15
CA ALA A 77 2.86 33.16 7.70
C ALA A 77 1.33 33.34 7.59
N PRO A 78 0.77 34.48 8.05
CA PRO A 78 -0.65 34.73 7.93
C PRO A 78 -1.04 34.72 6.45
N ASN A 79 -1.84 33.72 6.07
CA ASN A 79 -2.37 33.58 4.72
C ASN A 79 -3.85 33.95 4.75
N ASP A 80 -4.17 35.17 4.33
CA ASP A 80 -5.54 35.71 4.34
C ASP A 80 -6.51 34.83 3.55
N ARG A 81 -6.04 34.19 2.46
CA ARG A 81 -6.84 33.25 1.68
C ARG A 81 -7.11 31.97 2.46
N LEU A 82 -6.12 31.44 3.18
CA LEU A 82 -6.31 30.27 4.06
C LEU A 82 -7.29 30.57 5.19
N GLN A 83 -7.16 31.74 5.83
CA GLN A 83 -8.10 32.16 6.89
C GLN A 83 -9.53 32.29 6.36
N LYS A 84 -9.70 32.83 5.15
CA LYS A 84 -11.00 32.90 4.49
C LYS A 84 -11.57 31.50 4.22
N THR A 85 -10.74 30.56 3.74
CA THR A 85 -11.15 29.16 3.51
C THR A 85 -11.56 28.46 4.81
N LEU A 86 -10.77 28.59 5.89
CA LEU A 86 -11.08 27.99 7.19
C LEU A 86 -12.37 28.55 7.82
N LYS A 87 -12.71 29.81 7.54
CA LYS A 87 -13.96 30.46 7.99
C LYS A 87 -15.14 30.20 7.04
N THR A 88 -14.90 29.61 5.87
CA THR A 88 -15.97 29.32 4.91
C THR A 88 -16.73 28.08 5.42
N PRO A 89 -18.05 28.18 5.67
CA PRO A 89 -18.82 27.03 6.10
C PRO A 89 -18.74 25.93 5.05
N ALA A 90 -18.47 24.70 5.51
CA ALA A 90 -18.37 23.55 4.64
C ALA A 90 -19.68 23.39 3.83
N PRO A 91 -19.61 23.12 2.52
CA PRO A 91 -20.80 23.10 1.67
C PRO A 91 -21.81 22.01 2.04
N TRP A 92 -21.40 21.01 2.83
CA TRP A 92 -22.25 19.95 3.37
C TRP A 92 -22.85 20.24 4.76
N ASN A 93 -22.50 21.37 5.41
CA ASN A 93 -23.11 21.79 6.67
C ASN A 93 -24.42 22.57 6.47
N ARG A 94 -24.89 22.75 5.22
CA ARG A 94 -26.27 23.14 4.94
C ARG A 94 -27.11 21.88 4.79
N VAL A 95 -27.49 21.29 5.91
CA VAL A 95 -28.65 20.38 5.99
C VAL A 95 -29.76 21.14 6.68
#